data_AF-A0A7V9MDL8-F1
#
_entry.id   AF-A0A7V9MDL8-F1
#
_cell.length_a   1.000
_cell.length_b   1.000
_cell.length_c   1.000
_cell.angle_alpha   90.00
_cell.angle_beta   90.00
_cell.angle_gamma   90.00
#
_symmetry.space_group_name_H-M   'P 1'
#
loop_
_entity.id
_entity.type
_entity.pdbx_description
1 polymer ?
#
loop_
_entity_poly.entity_id
_entity_poly.type
_entity_poly.pdbx_seq_one_letter_code
_entity_poly.pdbx_strand_id
1 'polypeptide(L)'
;DVGFILFWGMHLLIVWAAVYLTWGLGLAPDWRSYRTAIVATAAWAVTVFAFNLVADTNYGYLNAKPAAASILDLLGDWPWYVFAEIAIVSLVWALMTWPWVALAAKRGTGSAKPGLLRPQRPSTPGETPDRLG
;
A
#
# COMPACT_ATOMS: atom_id res chain seq x y z
N ASP A 1 -8.96 27.59 -22.14
CA ASP A 1 -10.34 27.08 -22.05
C ASP A 1 -10.53 26.47 -20.66
N VAL A 2 -11.73 26.55 -20.08
CA VAL A 2 -12.00 26.06 -18.72
C VAL A 2 -11.88 24.53 -18.64
N GLY A 3 -12.26 23.82 -19.70
CA GLY A 3 -12.18 22.35 -19.78
C GLY A 3 -10.75 21.83 -19.64
N PHE A 4 -9.79 22.44 -20.33
CA PHE A 4 -8.36 22.12 -20.23
C PHE A 4 -7.86 22.26 -18.78
N ILE A 5 -8.20 23.35 -18.10
CA ILE A 5 -7.76 23.60 -16.72
C ILE A 5 -8.38 22.57 -15.77
N LEU A 6 -9.67 22.25 -15.93
CA LEU A 6 -10.33 21.24 -15.12
C LEU A 6 -9.77 19.84 -15.35
N PHE A 7 -9.51 19.47 -16.61
CA PHE A 7 -8.88 18.21 -16.98
C PHE A 7 -7.52 18.08 -16.28
N TRP A 8 -6.59 18.99 -16.55
CA TRP A 8 -5.24 18.91 -15.98
C TRP A 8 -5.24 19.11 -14.47
N GLY A 9 -6.10 19.99 -13.96
CA GLY A 9 -6.29 20.22 -12.54
C GLY A 9 -6.67 18.94 -11.80
N MET A 10 -7.69 18.22 -12.25
CA MET A 10 -8.11 16.96 -11.61
C MET A 10 -7.04 15.86 -11.72
N HIS A 11 -6.38 15.73 -12.88
CA HIS A 11 -5.33 14.73 -13.07
C HIS A 11 -4.13 14.98 -12.14
N LEU A 12 -3.67 16.22 -12.06
CA LEU A 12 -2.55 16.59 -11.20
C LEU A 12 -2.93 16.54 -9.71
N LEU A 13 -4.14 16.97 -9.35
CA LEU A 13 -4.58 17.03 -7.96
C LEU A 13 -4.72 15.65 -7.33
N ILE A 14 -5.16 14.63 -8.08
CA ILE A 14 -5.20 13.25 -7.58
C ILE A 14 -3.81 12.73 -7.24
N VAL A 15 -2.83 12.94 -8.12
CA VAL A 15 -1.44 12.54 -7.88
C VAL A 15 -0.84 13.33 -6.71
N TRP A 16 -1.10 14.65 -6.69
CA TRP A 16 -0.64 15.52 -5.61
C TRP A 16 -1.24 15.12 -4.26
N ALA A 17 -2.52 14.78 -4.20
CA ALA A 17 -3.17 14.31 -2.98
C ALA A 17 -2.51 13.03 -2.47
N ALA A 18 -2.23 12.05 -3.35
CA ALA A 18 -1.51 10.84 -2.95
C ALA A 18 -0.13 11.17 -2.36
N VAL A 19 0.64 12.06 -3.00
CA VAL A 19 1.94 12.53 -2.51
C VAL A 19 1.83 13.27 -1.17
N TYR A 20 0.83 14.14 -1.03
CA TYR A 20 0.63 14.94 0.18
C TYR A 20 0.21 14.06 1.36
N LEU A 21 -0.65 13.06 1.16
CA LEU A 21 -1.01 12.13 2.24
C LEU A 21 0.20 11.32 2.71
N THR A 22 1.02 10.81 1.79
CA THR A 22 2.15 9.93 2.14
C THR A 22 3.34 10.70 2.71
N TRP A 23 3.79 11.77 2.05
CA TRP A 23 4.95 12.55 2.47
C TRP A 23 4.59 13.76 3.33
N GLY A 24 3.48 14.44 3.06
CA GLY A 24 3.05 15.63 3.80
C GLY A 24 2.44 15.31 5.16
N LEU A 25 1.51 14.35 5.23
CA LEU A 25 0.88 13.91 6.48
C LEU A 25 1.53 12.68 7.11
N GLY A 26 2.50 12.05 6.42
CA GLY A 26 3.17 10.85 6.92
C GLY A 26 2.27 9.61 6.99
N LEU A 27 1.13 9.61 6.27
CA LEU A 27 0.22 8.46 6.16
C LEU A 27 0.82 7.46 5.18
N ALA A 28 1.83 6.73 5.67
CA ALA A 28 2.54 5.75 4.87
C ALA A 28 1.62 4.57 4.51
N PRO A 29 1.68 4.07 3.26
CA PRO A 29 0.90 2.90 2.87
C PRO A 29 1.36 1.67 3.64
N ASP A 30 0.39 0.88 4.11
CA ASP A 30 0.59 -0.40 4.77
C ASP A 30 -0.04 -1.55 3.98
N TRP A 31 0.18 -2.79 4.41
CA TRP A 31 -0.39 -3.96 3.76
C TRP A 31 -1.92 -3.99 3.79
N ARG A 32 -2.55 -3.34 4.77
CA ARG A 32 -4.01 -3.25 4.84
C ARG A 32 -4.53 -2.34 3.72
N SER A 33 -3.92 -1.17 3.56
CA SER A 33 -4.21 -0.19 2.52
C SER A 33 -3.95 -0.76 1.13
N TYR A 34 -2.85 -1.50 0.96
CA TYR A 34 -2.59 -2.27 -0.25
C TYR A 34 -3.73 -3.25 -0.57
N ARG A 35 -4.16 -4.08 0.39
CA ARG A 35 -5.28 -5.01 0.18
C ARG A 35 -6.58 -4.29 -0.18
N THR A 36 -6.88 -3.18 0.50
CA THR A 36 -8.05 -2.35 0.19
C THR A 36 -7.98 -1.84 -1.25
N ALA A 37 -6.83 -1.33 -1.69
CA ALA A 37 -6.63 -0.85 -3.05
C ALA A 37 -6.80 -1.96 -4.10
N ILE A 38 -6.19 -3.14 -3.89
CA ILE A 38 -6.33 -4.28 -4.79
C ILE A 38 -7.80 -4.73 -4.90
N VAL A 39 -8.49 -4.87 -3.76
CA VAL A 39 -9.90 -5.29 -3.76
C VAL A 39 -10.80 -4.24 -4.41
N ALA A 40 -10.58 -2.95 -4.13
CA ALA A 40 -11.35 -1.87 -4.73
C ALA A 40 -11.16 -1.82 -6.26
N THR A 41 -9.92 -1.94 -6.73
CA THR A 41 -9.58 -1.98 -8.16
C THR A 41 -10.16 -3.22 -8.83
N ALA A 42 -10.09 -4.40 -8.21
CA ALA A 42 -10.70 -5.61 -8.74
C ALA A 42 -12.23 -5.52 -8.82
N ALA A 43 -12.88 -4.98 -7.78
CA ALA A 43 -14.32 -4.76 -7.78
C ALA A 43 -14.73 -3.77 -8.88
N TRP A 44 -13.97 -2.69 -9.05
CA TRP A 44 -14.15 -1.75 -10.15
C TRP A 44 -13.99 -2.44 -11.52
N ALA A 45 -12.93 -3.22 -11.72
CA ALA A 45 -12.67 -3.90 -12.99
C ALA A 45 -13.79 -4.88 -13.35
N VAL A 46 -14.30 -5.67 -12.39
CA VAL A 46 -15.45 -6.55 -12.59
C VAL A 46 -16.70 -5.76 -12.96
N THR A 47 -16.95 -4.64 -12.26
CA THR A 47 -18.11 -3.77 -12.52
C THR A 47 -18.05 -3.18 -13.93
N VAL A 48 -16.89 -2.65 -14.31
CA VAL A 48 -16.67 -2.07 -15.64
C VAL A 48 -16.73 -3.13 -16.73
N PHE A 49 -16.15 -4.31 -16.50
CA PHE A 49 -16.25 -5.41 -17.46
C PHE A 49 -17.70 -5.83 -17.71
N ALA A 50 -18.50 -5.98 -16.65
CA ALA A 50 -19.93 -6.28 -16.78
C ALA A 50 -20.68 -5.15 -17.52
N PHE A 51 -20.38 -3.90 -17.20
CA PHE A 51 -20.94 -2.74 -17.90
C PHE A 51 -20.56 -2.74 -19.39
N ASN A 52 -19.30 -2.98 -19.72
CA ASN A 52 -18.79 -3.04 -21.08
C ASN A 52 -19.54 -4.06 -21.94
N LEU A 53 -19.85 -5.23 -21.38
CA LEU A 53 -20.63 -6.27 -22.06
C LEU A 53 -22.07 -5.84 -22.36
N VAL A 54 -22.68 -5.02 -21.49
CA VAL A 54 -24.06 -4.54 -21.66
C VAL A 54 -24.13 -3.32 -22.58
N ALA A 55 -23.15 -2.42 -22.46
CA ALA A 55 -23.12 -1.16 -23.19
C ALA A 55 -22.38 -1.25 -24.54
N ASP A 56 -21.82 -2.41 -24.89
CA ASP A 56 -20.96 -2.63 -26.06
C ASP A 56 -19.81 -1.62 -26.12
N THR A 57 -19.14 -1.44 -24.98
CA THR A 57 -17.99 -0.52 -24.81
C THR A 57 -16.75 -1.27 -24.35
N ASN A 58 -15.59 -0.60 -24.31
CA ASN A 58 -14.33 -1.20 -23.90
C ASN A 58 -13.54 -0.29 -22.96
N TYR A 59 -14.18 0.14 -21.87
CA TYR A 59 -13.51 0.93 -20.84
C TYR A 59 -12.44 0.09 -20.14
N GLY A 60 -11.26 0.69 -19.96
CA GLY A 60 -10.11 0.01 -19.37
C GLY A 60 -9.49 -1.09 -20.24
N TYR A 61 -9.89 -1.22 -21.50
CA TYR A 61 -9.39 -2.25 -22.43
C TYR A 61 -9.50 -3.68 -21.87
N LEU A 62 -10.53 -3.96 -21.08
CA LEU A 62 -10.73 -5.28 -20.44
C LEU A 62 -11.32 -6.32 -21.39
N ASN A 63 -12.05 -5.89 -22.42
CA ASN A 63 -12.78 -6.76 -23.34
C ASN A 63 -11.97 -7.05 -24.61
N ALA A 64 -11.18 -6.07 -25.07
CA ALA A 64 -10.30 -6.21 -26.21
C ALA A 64 -9.14 -5.21 -26.13
N LYS A 65 -8.06 -5.48 -26.86
CA LYS A 65 -6.96 -4.52 -27.02
C LYS A 65 -7.40 -3.31 -27.88
N PRO A 66 -6.75 -2.15 -27.72
CA PRO A 66 -6.93 -1.04 -28.65
C PRO A 66 -6.55 -1.46 -30.07
N ALA A 67 -7.21 -0.90 -31.08
CA ALA A 67 -6.86 -1.15 -32.48
C ALA A 67 -5.51 -0.54 -32.90
N ALA A 68 -5.02 0.44 -32.14
CA ALA A 68 -3.70 1.03 -32.30
C ALA A 68 -2.65 0.24 -31.50
N ALA A 69 -1.41 0.21 -32.02
CA ALA A 69 -0.30 -0.46 -31.37
C ALA A 69 -0.12 0.00 -29.91
N SER A 70 -0.04 -0.96 -28.99
CA SER A 70 -0.02 -0.72 -27.55
C SER A 70 0.92 -1.69 -26.84
N ILE A 71 1.38 -1.32 -25.64
CA ILE A 71 2.13 -2.23 -24.76
C ILE A 71 1.34 -3.52 -24.48
N LEU A 72 0.01 -3.46 -24.52
CA LEU A 72 -0.86 -4.62 -24.37
C LEU A 72 -0.63 -5.70 -25.45
N ASP A 73 -0.07 -5.33 -26.61
CA ASP A 73 0.28 -6.28 -27.67
C ASP A 73 1.42 -7.22 -27.25
N LEU A 74 2.29 -6.76 -26.34
CA LEU A 74 3.41 -7.54 -25.80
C LEU A 74 2.97 -8.56 -24.75
N LEU A 75 1.75 -8.44 -24.22
CA LEU A 75 1.26 -9.22 -23.08
C LEU A 75 0.45 -10.47 -23.48
N GLY A 76 0.39 -10.80 -24.77
CA GLY A 76 -0.31 -11.98 -25.29
C GLY A 76 -1.80 -11.75 -25.57
N ASP A 77 -2.48 -12.76 -26.09
CA ASP A 77 -3.89 -12.62 -26.51
C ASP A 77 -4.85 -12.48 -25.32
N TRP A 78 -6.08 -12.05 -25.61
CA TRP A 78 -7.14 -12.04 -24.61
C TRP A 78 -7.47 -13.47 -24.18
N PRO A 79 -7.70 -13.77 -22.88
CA PRO A 79 -7.71 -12.85 -21.72
C PRO A 79 -6.35 -12.73 -20.98
N TRP A 80 -5.28 -13.28 -21.53
CA TRP A 80 -3.99 -13.40 -20.83
C TRP A 80 -3.34 -12.06 -20.53
N TYR A 81 -3.45 -11.08 -21.44
CA TYR A 81 -2.93 -9.74 -21.16
C TYR A 81 -3.64 -9.07 -19.98
N VAL A 82 -4.93 -9.34 -19.76
CA VAL A 82 -5.68 -8.76 -18.64
C VAL A 82 -5.14 -9.31 -17.32
N PHE A 83 -4.85 -10.62 -17.27
CA PHE A 83 -4.19 -11.20 -16.09
C PHE A 83 -2.79 -10.65 -15.89
N ALA A 84 -2.02 -10.47 -16.97
CA ALA A 84 -0.70 -9.86 -16.90
C ALA A 84 -0.78 -8.41 -16.38
N GLU A 85 -1.74 -7.62 -16.85
CA GLU A 85 -1.98 -6.25 -16.40
C GLU A 85 -2.33 -6.19 -14.91
N ILE A 86 -3.26 -7.04 -14.46
CA ILE A 86 -3.61 -7.18 -13.04
C ILE A 86 -2.37 -7.51 -12.21
N ALA A 87 -1.55 -8.46 -12.67
CA ALA A 87 -0.33 -8.86 -11.97
C ALA A 87 0.70 -7.72 -11.90
N ILE A 88 0.93 -7.01 -13.00
CA ILE A 88 1.88 -5.88 -13.07
C ILE A 88 1.41 -4.75 -12.16
N VAL A 89 0.14 -4.33 -12.24
CA VAL A 89 -0.41 -3.26 -11.39
C VAL A 89 -0.32 -3.65 -9.92
N SER A 90 -0.68 -4.88 -9.57
CA SER A 90 -0.58 -5.38 -8.19
C SER A 90 0.87 -5.38 -7.70
N LEU A 91 1.81 -5.80 -8.54
CA LEU A 91 3.23 -5.81 -8.22
C LEU A 91 3.78 -4.39 -8.01
N VAL A 92 3.46 -3.45 -8.91
CA VAL A 92 3.89 -2.05 -8.78
C VAL A 92 3.37 -1.46 -7.47
N TRP A 93 2.10 -1.71 -7.13
CA TRP A 93 1.52 -1.23 -5.87
C TRP A 93 2.18 -1.85 -4.65
N ALA A 94 2.50 -3.15 -4.71
CA ALA A 94 3.24 -3.84 -3.66
C ALA A 94 4.65 -3.24 -3.48
N LEU A 95 5.35 -2.97 -4.58
CA LEU A 95 6.67 -2.32 -4.57
C LEU A 95 6.62 -0.89 -4.03
N MET A 96 5.55 -0.13 -4.30
CA MET A 96 5.34 1.19 -3.71
C MET A 96 5.08 1.12 -2.20
N THR A 97 4.42 0.06 -1.73
CA THR A 97 4.07 -0.15 -0.31
C THR A 97 5.24 -0.69 0.50
N TRP A 98 6.05 -1.55 -0.10
CA TRP A 98 7.09 -2.33 0.59
C TRP A 98 8.13 -1.50 1.36
N PRO A 99 8.73 -0.42 0.80
CA PRO A 99 9.72 0.38 1.50
C PRO A 99 9.18 0.96 2.81
N TRP A 100 7.92 1.39 2.84
CA TRP A 100 7.30 1.98 4.02
C TRP A 100 7.12 0.98 5.14
N VAL A 101 6.64 -0.22 4.82
CA VAL A 101 6.48 -1.30 5.80
C VAL A 101 7.84 -1.78 6.31
N ALA A 102 8.83 -1.92 5.42
CA ALA A 102 10.18 -2.31 5.79
C ALA A 102 10.84 -1.29 6.74
N LEU A 103 10.64 0.01 6.49
CA LEU A 103 11.12 1.08 7.38
C LEU A 103 10.39 1.08 8.73
N ALA A 104 9.08 0.83 8.75
CA ALA A 104 8.31 0.72 10.00
C ALA A 104 8.78 -0.46 10.86
N ALA A 105 9.03 -1.62 10.25
CA ALA A 105 9.53 -2.81 10.96
C ALA A 105 10.91 -2.56 11.61
N LYS A 106 11.82 -1.88 10.91
CA LYS A 106 13.16 -1.52 11.44
C LYS A 106 13.08 -0.57 12.65
N ARG A 107 12.10 0.33 12.67
CA ARG A 107 11.87 1.24 13.82
C ARG A 107 11.39 0.48 15.06
N GLY A 108 10.53 -0.54 14.89
CA GLY A 108 10.04 -1.36 16.00
C GLY A 108 11.13 -2.22 16.67
N THR A 109 12.09 -2.72 15.89
CA THR A 109 13.20 -3.55 16.42
C THR A 109 14.30 -2.76 17.13
N GLY A 110 14.43 -1.46 16.86
CA GLY A 110 15.45 -0.60 17.47
C GLY A 110 15.10 -0.04 18.85
N SER A 111 13.83 -0.13 19.28
CA SER A 111 13.36 0.43 20.56
C SER A 111 13.30 -0.58 21.71
N ALA A 112 13.55 -1.87 21.45
CA ALA A 112 13.73 -2.86 22.51
C ALA A 112 15.11 -2.65 23.17
N LYS A 113 15.20 -1.76 24.16
CA LYS A 113 16.39 -1.59 25.01
C LYS A 113 16.76 -2.96 25.62
N PRO A 114 17.91 -3.58 25.26
CA PRO A 114 18.40 -4.77 25.95
C PRO A 114 19.05 -4.29 27.24
N GLY A 115 18.31 -4.23 28.35
CA GLY A 115 18.92 -3.78 29.60
C GLY A 115 18.07 -3.61 30.85
N LEU A 116 16.78 -3.97 30.86
CA LEU A 116 15.91 -3.73 32.02
C LEU A 116 15.18 -4.96 32.57
N LEU A 117 15.78 -6.14 32.38
CA LEU A 117 15.58 -7.25 33.31
C LEU A 117 16.86 -7.42 34.11
N ARG A 118 17.15 -6.44 34.97
CA ARG A 118 18.12 -6.62 36.06
C ARG A 118 17.43 -7.53 37.09
N PRO A 119 17.98 -8.70 37.43
CA PRO A 119 17.45 -9.49 38.54
C PRO A 119 17.61 -8.67 39.82
N GLN A 120 16.52 -8.19 40.39
CA GLN A 120 16.52 -7.69 41.77
C GLN A 120 16.65 -8.91 42.68
N ARG A 121 17.82 -9.08 43.29
CA ARG A 121 18.05 -9.97 44.43
C ARG A 121 18.95 -9.24 45.43
N PRO A 122 18.90 -9.60 46.73
CA PRO A 122 18.08 -8.93 47.72
C PRO A 122 18.94 -8.14 48.72
N SER A 123 18.50 -6.97 49.15
CA SER A 123 19.04 -6.33 50.35
C SER A 123 18.22 -6.79 51.55
N THR A 124 18.73 -7.74 52.32
CA THR A 124 18.28 -8.04 53.68
C THR A 124 18.59 -6.85 54.58
N PRO A 125 17.60 -6.13 55.14
CA PRO A 125 17.86 -5.09 56.11
C PRO A 125 17.34 -5.55 57.48
N GLY A 126 18.26 -5.81 58.41
CA GLY A 126 17.91 -5.90 59.82
C GLY A 126 18.46 -7.15 60.49
N GLU A 127 19.74 -7.12 60.84
CA GLU A 127 20.20 -7.87 62.00
C GLU A 127 21.28 -7.08 62.74
N THR A 128 20.81 -6.12 63.54
CA THR A 128 21.37 -5.81 64.86
C THR A 128 20.36 -4.91 65.54
N PRO A 129 19.77 -5.35 66.66
CA PRO A 129 20.45 -5.06 67.92
C PRO A 129 20.26 -6.14 69.00
N ASP A 130 21.29 -6.43 69.78
CA ASP A 130 21.14 -6.29 71.24
C ASP A 130 22.50 -6.30 71.94
N ARG A 131 22.77 -5.19 72.65
CA ARG A 131 23.55 -5.20 73.88
C ARG A 131 22.53 -5.48 74.99
N LEU A 132 22.84 -6.38 75.92
CA LEU A 132 22.60 -6.30 77.37
C LEU A 132 22.86 -7.69 78.00
N GLY A 133 23.70 -7.75 79.04
CA GLY A 133 23.92 -8.94 79.87
C GLY A 133 25.37 -9.25 80.12
#